data_AF-A0A0S8ES63-F1
#
_entry.id   AF-A0A0S8ES63-F1
#
_cell.length_a   1.000
_cell.length_b   1.000
_cell.length_c   1.000
_cell.angle_alpha   90.00
_cell.angle_beta   90.00
_cell.angle_gamma   90.00
#
_symmetry.space_group_name_H-M   'P 1'
#
loop_
_entity.id
_entity.type
_entity.pdbx_description
1 polymer ?
#
loop_
_entity_poly.entity_id
_entity_poly.type
_entity_poly.pdbx_seq_one_letter_code
_entity_poly.pdbx_strand_id
1 'polypeptide(L)'
;MTKPESRDALFADLIELVVEMLVSERVISNEQVAETRQQLKGQFVPDAALSELGWDSMQFASLLVHAEDRYGIVLGGLSMFDLFTIDDVVNEIWARVSQTK
;
A
#
# COMPACT_ATOMS: atom_id res chain seq x y z
N MET A 1 -10.95 -11.12 8.08
CA MET A 1 -10.31 -10.39 6.94
C MET A 1 -10.00 -11.39 5.85
N THR A 2 -10.26 -11.03 4.61
CA THR A 2 -10.14 -11.89 3.43
C THR A 2 -8.84 -11.62 2.72
N LYS A 3 -8.03 -12.67 2.55
CA LYS A 3 -6.84 -12.68 1.69
C LYS A 3 -7.23 -12.24 0.25
N PRO A 4 -6.46 -11.37 -0.43
CA PRO A 4 -6.76 -11.00 -1.81
C PRO A 4 -6.72 -12.24 -2.71
N GLU A 5 -7.73 -12.37 -3.57
CA GLU A 5 -7.91 -13.55 -4.46
C GLU A 5 -7.02 -13.49 -5.70
N SER A 6 -6.49 -12.31 -6.04
CA SER A 6 -5.59 -12.07 -7.17
C SER A 6 -4.68 -10.86 -6.91
N ARG A 7 -3.63 -10.70 -7.72
CA ARG A 7 -2.75 -9.52 -7.70
C ARG A 7 -3.52 -8.24 -8.01
N ASP A 8 -4.47 -8.27 -8.95
CA ASP A 8 -5.29 -7.10 -9.29
C ASP A 8 -6.23 -6.72 -8.14
N ALA A 9 -6.78 -7.71 -7.43
CA ALA A 9 -7.56 -7.47 -6.22
C ALA A 9 -6.70 -6.87 -5.11
N LEU A 10 -5.46 -7.36 -4.93
CA LEU A 10 -4.49 -6.77 -4.00
C LEU A 10 -4.17 -5.32 -4.37
N PHE A 11 -3.97 -5.01 -5.65
CA PHE A 11 -3.70 -3.66 -6.11
C PHE A 11 -4.82 -2.69 -5.71
N ALA A 12 -6.08 -3.10 -5.94
CA ALA A 12 -7.24 -2.32 -5.53
C ALA A 12 -7.35 -2.18 -4.00
N ASP A 13 -7.06 -3.25 -3.25
CA ASP A 13 -7.08 -3.24 -1.78
C ASP A 13 -5.96 -2.36 -1.19
N LEU A 14 -4.81 -2.28 -1.86
CA LEU A 14 -3.69 -1.43 -1.44
C LEU A 14 -4.07 0.06 -1.45
N ILE A 15 -4.90 0.49 -2.40
CA ILE A 15 -5.43 1.87 -2.42
C ILE A 15 -6.28 2.12 -1.16
N GLU A 16 -7.14 1.17 -0.79
CA GLU A 16 -7.97 1.30 0.41
C GLU A 16 -7.11 1.28 1.69
N LEU A 17 -6.10 0.41 1.75
CA LEU A 17 -5.14 0.36 2.85
C LEU A 17 -4.42 1.69 3.06
N VAL A 18 -3.95 2.32 1.97
CA VAL A 18 -3.31 3.64 2.03
C VAL A 18 -4.27 4.69 2.54
N VAL A 19 -5.52 4.70 2.07
CA VAL A 19 -6.52 5.66 2.55
C VAL A 19 -6.79 5.47 4.05
N GLU A 20 -6.96 4.22 4.50
CA GLU A 20 -7.16 3.88 5.91
C GLU A 20 -5.96 4.33 6.77
N MET A 21 -4.74 4.09 6.31
CA MET A 21 -3.50 4.54 6.94
C MET A 21 -3.48 6.07 7.08
N LEU A 22 -3.70 6.81 5.99
CA LEU A 22 -3.67 8.27 6.00
C LEU A 22 -4.73 8.88 6.93
N VAL A 23 -5.90 8.24 7.07
CA VAL A 23 -6.93 8.65 8.03
C VAL A 23 -6.50 8.35 9.47
N SER A 24 -5.97 7.15 9.72
CA SER A 24 -5.50 6.73 11.04
C SER A 24 -4.38 7.65 11.57
N GLU A 25 -3.47 8.05 10.69
CA GLU A 25 -2.35 8.95 10.97
C GLU A 25 -2.74 10.43 10.98
N ARG A 26 -4.02 10.75 10.71
CA ARG A 26 -4.54 12.13 10.63
C ARG A 26 -3.85 12.99 9.57
N VAL A 27 -3.33 12.37 8.52
CA VAL A 27 -2.80 13.06 7.33
C VAL A 27 -3.96 13.65 6.52
N ILE A 28 -5.08 12.93 6.46
CA ILE A 28 -6.33 13.39 5.84
C ILE A 28 -7.51 13.22 6.81
N SER A 29 -8.56 14.01 6.62
CA SER A 29 -9.83 13.87 7.34
C SER A 29 -10.80 12.91 6.63
N ASN A 30 -11.86 12.47 7.33
CA ASN A 30 -12.93 11.65 6.75
C ASN A 30 -13.62 12.33 5.55
N GLU A 31 -13.67 13.66 5.52
CA GLU A 31 -14.28 14.42 4.41
C GLU A 31 -13.42 14.37 3.14
N GLN A 32 -12.09 14.20 3.30
CA GLN A 32 -11.12 14.15 2.21
C GLN A 32 -10.99 12.74 1.60
N VAL A 33 -11.46 11.70 2.29
CA VAL A 33 -11.32 10.28 1.87
C VAL A 33 -11.74 10.03 0.43
N ALA A 34 -12.90 10.55 0.02
CA ALA A 34 -13.42 10.29 -1.33
C ALA A 34 -12.52 10.90 -2.42
N GLU A 35 -12.06 12.13 -2.19
CA GLU A 35 -11.16 12.85 -3.09
C GLU A 35 -9.79 12.16 -3.16
N THR A 36 -9.18 11.87 -1.99
CA THR A 36 -7.88 11.20 -1.92
C THR A 36 -7.94 9.82 -2.57
N ARG A 37 -8.99 9.03 -2.34
CA ARG A 37 -9.18 7.73 -3.01
C ARG A 37 -9.23 7.89 -4.53
N GLN A 38 -9.94 8.90 -5.04
CA GLN A 38 -10.02 9.14 -6.47
C GLN A 38 -8.68 9.58 -7.06
N GLN A 39 -7.93 10.44 -6.35
CA GLN A 39 -6.59 10.85 -6.75
C GLN A 39 -5.64 9.65 -6.80
N LEU A 40 -5.62 8.82 -5.74
CA LEU A 40 -4.80 7.61 -5.69
C LEU A 40 -5.14 6.65 -6.83
N LYS A 41 -6.41 6.44 -7.17
CA LYS A 41 -6.79 5.63 -8.34
C LYS A 41 -6.22 6.12 -9.68
N GLY A 42 -5.94 7.42 -9.80
CA GLY A 42 -5.31 7.99 -11.00
C GLY A 42 -3.78 7.95 -10.97
N GLN A 43 -3.17 7.86 -9.78
CA GLN A 43 -1.72 7.95 -9.58
C GLN A 43 -1.06 6.61 -9.25
N PHE A 44 -1.79 5.67 -8.65
CA PHE A 44 -1.36 4.29 -8.46
C PHE A 44 -1.37 3.61 -9.83
N VAL A 45 -0.28 3.81 -10.56
CA VAL A 45 0.07 3.05 -11.75
C VAL A 45 1.29 2.18 -11.42
N PRO A 46 1.41 0.97 -11.99
CA PRO A 46 2.45 0.02 -11.60
C PRO A 46 3.86 0.61 -11.61
N ASP A 47 4.21 1.34 -12.67
CA ASP A 47 5.57 1.87 -12.87
C ASP A 47 5.83 3.20 -12.14
N ALA A 48 4.84 3.76 -11.43
CA ALA A 48 5.05 5.01 -10.69
C ALA A 48 6.04 4.79 -9.55
N ALA A 49 7.03 5.68 -9.47
CA ALA A 49 7.95 5.68 -8.35
C ALA A 49 7.23 6.17 -7.09
N LEU A 50 7.50 5.53 -5.94
CA LEU A 50 6.85 5.90 -4.68
C LEU A 50 7.12 7.36 -4.29
N SER A 51 8.30 7.88 -4.62
CA SER A 51 8.66 9.29 -4.40
C SER A 51 7.81 10.27 -5.21
N GLU A 52 7.28 9.87 -6.37
CA GLU A 52 6.42 10.71 -7.21
C GLU A 52 5.02 10.89 -6.61
N LEU A 53 4.62 9.98 -5.72
CA LEU A 53 3.38 10.08 -4.93
C LEU A 53 3.52 11.05 -3.75
N GLY A 54 4.68 11.71 -3.61
CA GLY A 54 5.00 12.57 -2.49
C GLY A 54 5.23 11.80 -1.19
N TRP A 55 5.47 10.48 -1.27
CA TRP A 55 5.70 9.66 -0.09
C TRP A 55 7.12 9.79 0.41
N ASP A 56 7.25 9.92 1.73
CA ASP A 56 8.53 9.82 2.41
C ASP A 56 8.78 8.40 2.96
N SER A 57 9.97 8.21 3.53
CA SER A 57 10.37 6.93 4.11
C SER A 57 9.49 6.50 5.29
N MET A 58 8.88 7.45 6.02
CA MET A 58 8.01 7.13 7.16
C MET A 58 6.65 6.62 6.68
N GLN A 59 6.06 7.27 5.69
CA GLN A 59 4.80 6.83 5.08
C GLN A 59 4.95 5.46 4.42
N PHE A 60 6.08 5.22 3.76
CA PHE A 60 6.38 3.90 3.22
C PHE A 60 6.52 2.83 4.30
N ALA A 61 7.28 3.11 5.37
CA ALA A 61 7.41 2.18 6.48
C ALA A 61 6.04 1.90 7.14
N SER A 62 5.19 2.91 7.26
CA SER A 62 3.83 2.76 7.77
C SER A 62 2.97 1.87 6.87
N LEU A 63 3.03 2.06 5.55
CA LEU A 63 2.34 1.17 4.60
C LEU A 63 2.76 -0.29 4.82
N LEU A 64 4.06 -0.56 4.97
CA LEU A 64 4.53 -1.92 5.21
C LEU A 64 3.95 -2.50 6.50
N VAL A 65 3.97 -1.75 7.60
CA VAL A 65 3.39 -2.19 8.89
C VAL A 65 1.89 -2.47 8.74
N HIS A 66 1.15 -1.56 8.11
CA HIS A 66 -0.28 -1.74 7.86
C HIS A 66 -0.57 -2.94 6.95
N ALA A 67 0.30 -3.25 5.99
CA ALA A 67 0.19 -4.43 5.13
C ALA A 67 0.53 -5.73 5.88
N GLU A 68 1.53 -5.71 6.77
CA GLU A 68 1.82 -6.84 7.67
C GLU A 68 0.59 -7.18 8.51
N ASP A 69 -0.01 -6.17 9.15
CA ASP A 69 -1.22 -6.32 9.98
C ASP A 69 -2.43 -6.78 9.15
N ARG A 70 -2.62 -6.19 7.95
CA ARG A 70 -3.78 -6.50 7.10
C ARG A 70 -3.74 -7.91 6.53
N TYR A 71 -2.56 -8.37 6.12
CA TYR A 71 -2.44 -9.62 5.38
C TYR A 71 -1.80 -10.77 6.17
N GLY A 72 -1.33 -10.52 7.39
CA GLY A 72 -0.66 -11.52 8.22
C GLY A 72 0.67 -12.00 7.62
N ILE A 73 1.42 -11.07 7.03
CA ILE A 73 2.73 -11.31 6.41
C ILE A 73 3.83 -10.56 7.17
N VAL A 74 5.09 -10.85 6.86
CA VAL A 74 6.25 -10.13 7.42
C VAL A 74 6.95 -9.39 6.30
N LEU A 75 6.94 -8.06 6.38
CA LEU A 75 7.60 -7.10 5.51
C LEU A 75 8.81 -6.38 6.14
N GLY A 76 9.05 -6.61 7.42
CA GLY A 76 10.18 -6.03 8.16
C GLY A 76 11.53 -6.16 7.44
N GLY A 77 12.27 -5.05 7.44
CA GLY A 77 13.61 -4.95 6.85
C GLY A 77 13.64 -4.40 5.42
N LEU A 78 12.49 -4.24 4.77
CA LEU A 78 12.39 -3.59 3.47
C LEU A 78 12.31 -2.07 3.61
N SER A 79 12.86 -1.38 2.61
CA SER A 79 12.88 0.07 2.50
C SER A 79 12.41 0.53 1.11
N MET A 80 12.21 1.83 0.96
CA MET A 80 11.85 2.45 -0.32
C MET A 80 12.96 2.28 -1.38
N PHE A 81 14.19 1.91 -0.98
CA PHE A 81 15.27 1.57 -1.92
C PHE A 81 15.19 0.12 -2.41
N ASP A 82 14.53 -0.76 -1.64
CA ASP A 82 14.32 -2.16 -2.02
C ASP A 82 13.07 -2.29 -2.91
N LEU A 83 12.06 -1.48 -2.64
CA LEU A 83 10.80 -1.41 -3.39
C LEU A 83 10.61 0.01 -3.90
N PHE A 84 10.97 0.27 -5.15
CA PHE A 84 11.04 1.63 -5.69
C PHE A 84 9.71 2.08 -6.33
N THR A 85 8.98 1.14 -6.92
CA THR A 85 7.72 1.37 -7.62
C THR A 85 6.53 0.78 -6.87
N ILE A 86 5.32 1.20 -7.25
CA ILE A 86 4.09 0.57 -6.77
C ILE A 86 4.06 -0.92 -7.14
N ASP A 87 4.55 -1.29 -8.32
CA ASP A 87 4.58 -2.69 -8.73
C ASP A 87 5.49 -3.54 -7.86
N ASP A 88 6.65 -3.03 -7.46
CA ASP A 88 7.56 -3.71 -6.54
C ASP A 88 6.85 -4.04 -5.21
N VAL A 89 6.13 -3.05 -4.66
CA VAL A 89 5.36 -3.20 -3.42
C VAL A 89 4.29 -4.27 -3.58
N VAL A 90 3.49 -4.19 -4.66
CA VAL A 90 2.40 -5.12 -4.92
C VAL A 90 2.94 -6.54 -5.13
N ASN A 91 4.04 -6.70 -5.87
CA ASN A 91 4.65 -7.99 -6.15
C ASN A 91 5.22 -8.63 -4.88
N GLU A 92 5.88 -7.85 -4.03
CA GLU A 92 6.44 -8.36 -2.77
C GLU A 92 5.33 -8.77 -1.79
N ILE A 93 4.29 -7.95 -1.63
CA ILE A 93 3.13 -8.30 -0.81
C ILE A 93 2.47 -9.56 -1.38
N TRP A 94 2.20 -9.60 -2.69
CA TRP A 94 1.57 -10.76 -3.33
C TRP A 94 2.39 -12.05 -3.15
N ALA A 95 3.71 -11.97 -3.30
CA ALA A 95 4.60 -13.12 -3.13
C ALA A 95 4.49 -13.72 -1.72
N ARG A 96 4.42 -12.88 -0.69
CA ARG A 96 4.29 -13.32 0.71
C ARG A 96 2.89 -13.80 1.04
N VAL A 97 1.88 -13.05 0.61
CA VAL A 97 0.48 -13.44 0.79
C VAL A 97 0.20 -14.78 0.13
N SER A 98 0.71 -15.02 -1.08
CA SER A 98 0.50 -16.29 -1.77
C SER A 98 1.09 -17.50 -1.04
N GLN A 99 2.06 -17.28 -0.14
CA GLN A 99 2.72 -18.33 0.65
C GLN A 99 2.05 -18.59 2.00
N THR A 100 1.19 -17.68 2.49
CA THR A 100 0.45 -17.92 3.73
C THR A 100 -0.63 -18.98 3.51
N LYS A 101 -0.63 -20.02 4.35
CA LYS A 101 -1.57 -21.16 4.29
C LYS A 101 -2.95 -20.80 4.80
#